data_AF-A0AAW0DCZ3-F1
#
_entry.id   AF-A0AAW0DCZ3-F1
#
_cell.length_a   1.000
_cell.length_b   1.000
_cell.length_c   1.000
_cell.angle_alpha   90.00
_cell.angle_beta   90.00
_cell.angle_gamma   90.00
#
_symmetry.space_group_name_H-M   'P 1'
#
loop_
_entity.id
_entity.type
_entity.pdbx_description
1 polymer ?
#
loop_
_entity_poly.entity_id
_entity_poly.type
_entity_poly.pdbx_seq_one_letter_code
_entity_poly.pdbx_strand_id
1 'polypeptide(L)'
;MKYLENNDEVPTERLQAILRIRAEDLPESPYPELDLLYNQILQACPKWDEVSKILRLLLPHGIRVPSTLARRMSIDWRVPQTPGFNAALLNFEPGKLQSLLFRLHSVIKVPSGKEEKIDSFTDYLLVPARSRAWHIEPYTEPEFYDLLSQTFLRAISIHSQRYLQTMQSGEPPIFVVFNLIRDVVSPSDELIAALNQFDPYPFATWLLNWSAFHGRDNGVAYWIETITWAESLGSRVPVGFLDTMESFLDAFCVGSPNTSASWLGRAMAFLEQTFYITDTNDHQHNWCQLLGYTEGFEGDNNIYILQADQMPPPSWSVFTVTREQGEAINRLLESLGHCRTQSLCNDLRHDTYTSVSQLDEAKHNDLYALKKLVAHRQGQFGSPVYPCTPPGIARIHPISEDGTSVEEVSSANDKTINEMSGRQTEQRNRRRVENAAVVTVDKLFLRDKAKPLPHQKQKISLLQHGEDDRVNDEDRNNIVPSTRGRSSRRGG
;
A
#
# COMPACT_ATOMS: atom_id res chain seq x y z
N MET A 1 35.87 1.57 -39.41
CA MET A 1 35.05 2.68 -39.95
C MET A 1 35.93 3.92 -39.99
N LYS A 2 36.32 4.41 -41.16
CA LYS A 2 37.19 5.60 -41.32
C LYS A 2 36.41 6.89 -41.64
N TYR A 3 35.08 6.80 -41.72
CA TYR A 3 34.18 7.87 -42.17
C TYR A 3 33.73 8.82 -41.05
N LEU A 4 33.94 8.47 -39.77
CA LEU A 4 33.52 9.29 -38.63
C LEU A 4 34.50 10.42 -38.28
N GLU A 5 35.75 10.38 -38.77
CA GLU A 5 36.82 11.29 -38.34
C GLU A 5 36.91 12.60 -39.15
N ASN A 6 36.23 12.71 -40.29
CA ASN A 6 36.34 13.87 -41.20
C ASN A 6 35.33 14.98 -40.86
N ASN A 7 35.68 15.89 -39.94
CA ASN A 7 34.77 16.94 -39.45
C ASN A 7 34.27 17.96 -40.51
N ASP A 8 34.76 17.89 -41.74
CA ASP A 8 34.45 18.87 -42.79
C ASP A 8 33.17 18.55 -43.58
N GLU A 9 32.62 17.33 -43.47
CA GLU A 9 31.39 16.94 -44.17
C GLU A 9 30.12 17.21 -43.33
N VAL A 10 29.08 17.74 -43.98
CA VAL A 10 27.79 18.02 -43.34
C VAL A 10 27.17 16.70 -42.86
N PRO A 11 26.65 16.61 -41.62
CA PRO A 11 26.11 15.36 -41.06
C PRO A 11 25.10 14.64 -41.96
N THR A 12 24.32 15.39 -42.73
CA THR A 12 23.33 14.88 -43.68
C THR A 12 23.96 14.10 -44.83
N GLU A 13 25.05 14.59 -45.42
CA GLU A 13 25.74 13.93 -46.54
C GLU A 13 26.38 12.61 -46.10
N ARG A 14 26.96 12.60 -44.89
CA ARG A 14 27.50 11.39 -44.25
C ARG A 14 26.42 10.35 -44.01
N LEU A 15 25.25 10.78 -43.52
CA LEU A 15 24.12 9.89 -43.27
C LEU A 15 23.59 9.29 -44.58
N GLN A 16 23.43 10.12 -45.63
CA GLN A 16 23.02 9.67 -46.96
C GLN A 16 24.01 8.66 -47.56
N ALA A 17 25.32 8.90 -47.41
CA ALA A 17 26.36 8.00 -47.88
C ALA A 17 26.35 6.64 -47.16
N ILE A 18 26.15 6.64 -45.83
CA ILE A 18 26.09 5.42 -45.02
C ILE A 18 24.82 4.62 -45.33
N LEU A 19 23.69 5.30 -45.43
CA LEU A 19 22.38 4.66 -45.52
C LEU A 19 21.94 4.38 -46.96
N ARG A 20 22.68 4.88 -47.97
CA ARG A 20 22.37 4.74 -49.41
C ARG A 20 20.92 5.11 -49.75
N ILE A 21 20.40 6.15 -49.10
CA ILE A 21 18.97 6.51 -49.12
C ILE A 21 18.64 7.29 -50.39
N ARG A 22 17.51 6.96 -51.04
CA ARG A 22 16.81 7.86 -51.95
C ARG A 22 15.76 8.61 -51.13
N ALA A 23 15.83 9.94 -51.09
CA ALA A 23 14.95 10.78 -50.28
C ALA A 23 13.45 10.70 -50.67
N GLU A 24 13.15 10.06 -51.81
CA GLU A 24 11.83 9.97 -52.42
C GLU A 24 10.83 9.10 -51.62
N ASP A 25 11.28 8.29 -50.67
CA ASP A 25 10.43 7.27 -50.01
C ASP A 25 9.71 7.74 -48.72
N LEU A 26 10.01 8.94 -48.19
CA LEU A 26 9.48 9.46 -46.92
C LEU A 26 9.04 10.94 -46.98
N PRO A 27 8.12 11.33 -47.88
CA PRO A 27 7.82 12.74 -48.17
C PRO A 27 7.15 13.54 -47.04
N GLU A 28 6.65 12.87 -45.99
CA GLU A 28 5.82 13.51 -44.95
C GLU A 28 6.56 13.82 -43.63
N SER A 29 7.81 13.38 -43.46
CA SER A 29 8.57 13.64 -42.24
C SER A 29 9.45 14.89 -42.37
N PRO A 30 9.55 15.75 -41.33
CA PRO A 30 10.52 16.84 -41.29
C PRO A 30 11.98 16.34 -41.21
N TYR A 31 12.20 15.06 -40.88
CA TYR A 31 13.53 14.45 -40.73
C TYR A 31 13.60 13.07 -41.42
N PRO A 32 13.43 12.98 -42.74
CA PRO A 32 13.24 11.71 -43.44
C PRO A 32 14.45 10.79 -43.35
N GLU A 33 15.68 11.31 -43.41
CA GLU A 33 16.88 10.48 -43.31
C GLU A 33 17.08 9.92 -41.89
N LEU A 34 16.73 10.70 -40.86
CA LEU A 34 16.79 10.27 -39.46
C LEU A 34 15.72 9.23 -39.14
N ASP A 35 14.50 9.43 -39.65
CA ASP A 35 13.40 8.49 -39.50
C ASP A 35 13.68 7.16 -40.20
N LEU A 36 14.37 7.19 -41.36
CA LEU A 36 14.80 5.97 -42.03
C LEU A 36 15.89 5.24 -41.24
N LEU A 37 16.86 5.96 -40.66
CA LEU A 37 17.85 5.37 -39.76
C LEU A 37 17.16 4.67 -38.58
N TYR A 38 16.22 5.34 -37.93
CA TYR A 38 15.47 4.77 -36.81
C TYR A 38 14.67 3.55 -37.23
N ASN A 39 13.96 3.60 -38.37
CA ASN A 39 13.28 2.44 -38.94
C ASN A 39 14.24 1.25 -39.13
N GLN A 40 15.43 1.47 -39.70
CA GLN A 40 16.40 0.39 -39.94
C GLN A 40 16.92 -0.21 -38.63
N ILE A 41 17.18 0.63 -37.62
CA ILE A 41 17.61 0.16 -36.29
C ILE A 41 16.52 -0.69 -35.64
N LEU A 42 15.25 -0.26 -35.72
CA LEU A 42 14.12 -0.99 -35.14
C LEU A 42 13.81 -2.27 -35.91
N GLN A 43 13.94 -2.26 -37.23
CA GLN A 43 13.82 -3.45 -38.08
C GLN A 43 14.87 -4.52 -37.76
N ALA A 44 16.06 -4.10 -37.29
CA ALA A 44 17.12 -5.01 -36.85
C ALA A 44 16.90 -5.59 -35.43
N CYS A 45 15.87 -5.14 -34.70
CA CYS A 45 15.56 -5.63 -33.36
C CYS A 45 14.70 -6.91 -33.44
N PRO A 46 15.22 -8.09 -33.05
CA PRO A 46 14.39 -9.28 -32.95
C PRO A 46 13.41 -9.13 -31.76
N LYS A 47 12.25 -9.77 -31.84
CA LYS A 47 11.22 -9.75 -30.78
C LYS A 47 10.72 -8.33 -30.45
N TRP A 48 10.26 -7.62 -31.47
CA TRP A 48 9.74 -6.27 -31.34
C TRP A 48 8.71 -6.12 -30.21
N ASP A 49 7.84 -7.10 -29.98
CA ASP A 49 6.84 -7.07 -28.91
C ASP A 49 7.45 -6.95 -27.50
N GLU A 50 8.65 -7.49 -27.27
CA GLU A 50 9.35 -7.33 -26.00
C GLU A 50 10.10 -5.99 -25.95
N VAL A 51 10.70 -5.59 -27.06
CA VAL A 51 11.43 -4.33 -27.20
C VAL A 51 10.49 -3.14 -27.02
N SER A 52 9.32 -3.16 -27.65
CA SER A 52 8.29 -2.13 -27.53
C SER A 52 7.81 -1.96 -26.09
N LYS A 53 7.70 -3.03 -25.29
CA LYS A 53 7.39 -2.93 -23.85
C LYS A 53 8.47 -2.18 -23.06
N ILE A 54 9.75 -2.41 -23.39
CA ILE A 54 10.88 -1.68 -22.78
C ILE A 54 10.84 -0.22 -23.18
N LEU A 55 10.70 0.05 -24.47
CA LEU A 55 10.62 1.40 -25.00
C LEU A 55 9.44 2.14 -24.39
N ARG A 56 8.26 1.51 -24.33
CA ARG A 56 7.07 2.02 -23.65
C ARG A 56 7.42 2.42 -22.22
N LEU A 57 8.15 1.61 -21.46
CA LEU A 57 8.57 1.98 -20.10
C LEU A 57 9.57 3.15 -20.05
N LEU A 58 10.51 3.24 -20.99
CA LEU A 58 11.57 4.25 -21.01
C LEU A 58 11.15 5.61 -21.57
N LEU A 59 10.10 5.65 -22.39
CA LEU A 59 9.59 6.90 -22.95
C LEU A 59 9.16 7.85 -21.82
N PRO A 60 9.35 9.17 -21.97
CA PRO A 60 8.90 10.14 -20.99
C PRO A 60 7.38 10.07 -20.88
N HIS A 61 6.95 9.42 -19.82
CA HIS A 61 5.57 9.44 -19.41
C HIS A 61 5.26 10.85 -18.92
N GLY A 62 4.36 11.55 -19.59
CA GLY A 62 3.75 12.77 -19.05
C GLY A 62 2.97 12.53 -17.75
N ILE A 63 2.95 11.28 -17.27
CA ILE A 63 2.41 10.84 -15.98
C ILE A 63 3.14 11.59 -14.88
N ARG A 64 2.49 12.64 -14.37
CA ARG A 64 2.92 13.28 -13.14
C ARG A 64 2.49 12.37 -12.01
N VAL A 65 3.43 11.62 -11.44
CA VAL A 65 3.19 10.94 -10.17
C VAL A 65 2.67 11.98 -9.17
N PRO A 66 1.56 11.72 -8.47
CA PRO A 66 1.01 12.63 -7.47
C PRO A 66 2.12 13.17 -6.59
N SER A 67 2.19 14.49 -6.46
CA SER A 67 3.29 15.18 -5.76
C SER A 67 3.47 14.72 -4.31
N THR A 68 2.43 14.12 -3.72
CA THR A 68 2.43 13.46 -2.42
C THR A 68 3.30 12.20 -2.39
N LEU A 69 3.23 11.34 -3.41
CA LEU A 69 4.07 10.15 -3.57
C LEU A 69 5.51 10.54 -3.90
N ALA A 70 5.69 11.47 -4.85
CA ALA A 70 7.00 11.95 -5.25
C ALA A 70 7.77 12.62 -4.09
N ARG A 71 7.08 13.40 -3.24
CA ARG A 71 7.68 14.05 -2.07
C ARG A 71 8.06 13.05 -0.98
N ARG A 72 7.22 12.03 -0.72
CA ARG A 72 7.46 11.05 0.35
C ARG A 72 8.61 10.11 0.03
N MET A 73 8.79 9.78 -1.24
CA MET A 73 9.82 8.81 -1.61
C MET A 73 11.23 9.38 -1.60
N SER A 74 11.43 10.71 -1.69
CA SER A 74 12.73 11.33 -2.01
C SER A 74 13.43 10.72 -3.24
N ILE A 75 12.75 9.86 -3.98
CA ILE A 75 13.17 9.26 -5.24
C ILE A 75 12.73 10.27 -6.28
N ASP A 76 13.69 10.92 -6.93
CA ASP A 76 13.45 11.57 -8.22
C ASP A 76 12.91 10.47 -9.14
N TRP A 77 11.59 10.42 -9.29
CA TRP A 77 10.83 9.31 -9.88
C TRP A 77 11.03 9.20 -11.39
N ARG A 78 12.12 9.73 -11.94
CA ARG A 78 12.78 9.05 -13.05
C ARG A 78 13.07 7.63 -12.56
N VAL A 79 12.05 6.77 -12.66
CA VAL A 79 11.98 5.35 -12.30
C VAL A 79 13.39 4.86 -12.30
N PRO A 80 13.99 4.44 -11.15
CA PRO A 80 15.43 4.22 -11.08
C PRO A 80 15.81 3.42 -12.30
N GLN A 81 16.37 4.10 -13.31
CA GLN A 81 16.40 3.54 -14.66
C GLN A 81 17.53 2.49 -14.75
N THR A 82 17.94 2.01 -13.58
CA THR A 82 18.60 0.77 -13.34
C THR A 82 17.94 -0.32 -14.18
N PRO A 83 18.73 -1.00 -15.00
CA PRO A 83 18.24 -2.15 -15.75
C PRO A 83 17.58 -3.22 -14.86
N GLY A 84 17.99 -3.35 -13.60
CA GLY A 84 17.39 -4.30 -12.65
C GLY A 84 15.93 -4.01 -12.33
N PHE A 85 15.58 -2.76 -12.03
CA PHE A 85 14.20 -2.38 -11.72
C PHE A 85 13.29 -2.49 -12.95
N ASN A 86 13.76 -2.02 -14.11
CA ASN A 86 13.00 -2.13 -15.37
C ASN A 86 12.79 -3.59 -15.80
N ALA A 87 13.78 -4.46 -15.56
CA ALA A 87 13.63 -5.89 -15.80
C ALA A 87 12.59 -6.51 -14.86
N ALA A 88 12.60 -6.13 -13.57
CA ALA A 88 11.60 -6.58 -12.61
C ALA A 88 10.18 -6.11 -13.01
N LEU A 89 10.05 -4.85 -13.45
CA LEU A 89 8.79 -4.30 -13.93
C LEU A 89 8.17 -5.12 -15.06
N LEU A 90 8.99 -5.47 -16.04
CA LEU A 90 8.55 -6.21 -17.22
C LEU A 90 8.56 -7.74 -17.04
N ASN A 91 8.83 -8.21 -15.82
CA ASN A 91 8.99 -9.64 -15.50
C ASN A 91 10.01 -10.35 -16.41
N PHE A 92 11.13 -9.70 -16.67
CA PHE A 92 12.21 -10.25 -17.49
C PHE A 92 13.23 -11.00 -16.65
N GLU A 93 13.75 -12.08 -17.24
CA GLU A 93 14.89 -12.80 -16.67
C GLU A 93 16.13 -11.89 -16.56
N PRO A 94 17.01 -12.12 -15.56
CA PRO A 94 18.25 -11.38 -15.43
C PRO A 94 19.07 -11.41 -16.75
N GLY A 95 19.50 -10.24 -17.21
CA GLY A 95 20.28 -10.11 -18.46
C GLY A 95 19.43 -9.97 -19.74
N LYS A 96 18.15 -10.37 -19.71
CA LYS A 96 17.27 -10.29 -20.89
C LYS A 96 17.07 -8.84 -21.34
N LEU A 97 16.81 -7.93 -20.41
CA LEU A 97 16.66 -6.49 -20.71
C LEU A 97 17.90 -5.93 -21.42
N GLN A 98 19.10 -6.22 -20.90
CA GLN A 98 20.35 -5.75 -21.48
C GLN A 98 20.54 -6.34 -22.89
N SER A 99 20.20 -7.61 -23.10
CA SER A 99 20.30 -8.23 -24.43
C SER A 99 19.38 -7.59 -25.48
N LEU A 100 18.18 -7.18 -25.07
CA LEU A 100 17.20 -6.50 -25.93
C LEU A 100 17.64 -5.05 -26.21
N LEU A 101 18.10 -4.33 -25.19
CA LEU A 101 18.59 -2.96 -25.32
C LEU A 101 19.96 -2.86 -26.03
N PHE A 102 20.74 -3.93 -26.06
CA PHE A 102 22.07 -3.92 -26.69
C PHE A 102 22.00 -3.51 -28.16
N ARG A 103 20.91 -3.77 -28.89
CA ARG A 103 20.76 -3.32 -30.29
C ARG A 103 20.32 -1.86 -30.43
N LEU A 104 19.80 -1.28 -29.36
CA LEU A 104 19.30 0.08 -29.32
C LEU A 104 20.28 1.06 -28.69
N HIS A 105 21.46 0.62 -28.28
CA HIS A 105 22.48 1.45 -27.62
C HIS A 105 22.89 2.70 -28.43
N SER A 106 22.72 2.67 -29.76
CA SER A 106 23.04 3.80 -30.64
C SER A 106 21.99 4.91 -30.63
N VAL A 107 20.76 4.62 -30.17
CA VAL A 107 19.61 5.56 -30.20
C VAL A 107 18.95 5.76 -28.84
N ILE A 108 19.21 4.85 -27.91
CA ILE A 108 18.80 4.94 -26.51
C ILE A 108 20.06 5.03 -25.68
N LYS A 109 20.21 6.17 -25.03
CA LYS A 109 21.20 6.30 -23.99
C LYS A 109 20.72 5.45 -22.81
N VAL A 110 21.41 4.36 -22.53
CA VAL A 110 21.16 3.62 -21.28
C VAL A 110 21.56 4.57 -20.15
N PRO A 111 20.60 4.97 -19.31
CA PRO A 111 20.77 5.98 -18.27
C PRO A 111 21.88 5.57 -17.30
N SER A 112 22.98 6.31 -17.32
CA SER A 112 24.15 6.10 -16.46
C SER A 112 24.30 7.19 -15.38
N GLY A 113 23.23 7.93 -15.08
CA GLY A 113 23.14 8.84 -13.92
C GLY A 113 23.46 10.33 -14.16
N LYS A 114 23.90 10.75 -15.35
CA LYS A 114 24.04 12.17 -15.74
C LYS A 114 23.52 12.34 -17.17
N GLU A 115 22.30 12.86 -17.32
CA GLU A 115 21.52 12.74 -18.56
C GLU A 115 21.47 14.02 -19.41
N GLU A 116 21.81 13.83 -20.69
CA GLU A 116 21.22 14.52 -21.84
C GLU A 116 20.43 13.42 -22.58
N LYS A 117 19.12 13.62 -22.79
CA LYS A 117 18.28 12.70 -23.57
C LYS A 117 18.49 12.96 -25.07
N ILE A 118 18.39 11.91 -25.88
CA ILE A 118 18.23 12.05 -27.33
C ILE A 118 16.72 12.21 -27.58
N ASP A 119 16.24 13.45 -27.43
CA ASP A 119 14.80 13.76 -27.55
C ASP A 119 14.24 13.34 -28.92
N SER A 120 15.07 13.36 -29.98
CA SER A 120 14.64 13.05 -31.35
C SER A 120 14.17 11.61 -31.57
N PHE A 121 14.75 10.61 -30.89
CA PHE A 121 14.33 9.21 -31.04
C PHE A 121 13.03 8.94 -30.30
N THR A 122 12.88 9.57 -29.13
CA THR A 122 11.64 9.55 -28.35
C THR A 122 10.49 10.18 -29.15
N ASP A 123 10.72 11.36 -29.73
CA ASP A 123 9.72 12.05 -30.55
C ASP A 123 9.32 11.23 -31.78
N TYR A 124 10.27 10.53 -32.40
CA TYR A 124 9.97 9.63 -33.51
C TYR A 124 9.01 8.50 -33.11
N LEU A 125 9.28 7.82 -31.98
CA LEU A 125 8.44 6.72 -31.49
C LEU A 125 7.03 7.18 -31.09
N LEU A 126 6.90 8.40 -30.57
CA LEU A 126 5.63 8.96 -30.11
C LEU A 126 4.72 9.51 -31.23
N VAL A 127 5.25 9.75 -32.43
CA VAL A 127 4.47 10.30 -33.56
C VAL A 127 4.08 9.19 -34.55
N PRO A 128 2.80 8.76 -34.61
CA PRO A 128 2.37 7.64 -35.45
C PRO A 128 2.72 7.80 -36.93
N ALA A 129 2.59 9.01 -37.46
CA ALA A 129 2.88 9.32 -38.86
C ALA A 129 4.36 9.06 -39.23
N ARG A 130 5.28 9.20 -38.27
CA ARG A 130 6.73 9.03 -38.48
C ARG A 130 7.16 7.58 -38.26
N SER A 131 6.73 6.97 -37.15
CA SER A 131 7.17 5.63 -36.75
C SER A 131 6.39 4.48 -37.36
N ARG A 132 5.18 4.72 -37.89
CA ARG A 132 4.35 3.71 -38.57
C ARG A 132 4.19 2.45 -37.71
N ALA A 133 4.72 1.30 -38.18
CA ALA A 133 4.65 0.01 -37.49
C ALA A 133 5.43 -0.03 -36.16
N TRP A 134 6.30 0.95 -35.92
CA TRP A 134 7.10 1.07 -34.71
C TRP A 134 6.57 2.11 -33.73
N HIS A 135 5.37 2.65 -33.98
CA HIS A 135 4.73 3.58 -33.08
C HIS A 135 4.52 2.95 -31.70
N ILE A 136 4.79 3.71 -30.65
CA ILE A 136 4.61 3.28 -29.26
C ILE A 136 3.69 4.26 -28.57
N GLU A 137 2.54 3.75 -28.14
CA GLU A 137 1.67 4.46 -27.23
C GLU A 137 2.28 4.42 -25.82
N PRO A 138 2.46 5.57 -25.14
CA PRO A 138 2.89 5.60 -23.75
C PRO A 138 1.98 4.75 -22.85
N TYR A 139 2.47 4.40 -21.66
CA TYR A 139 1.56 3.88 -20.65
C TYR A 139 0.58 4.98 -20.26
N THR A 140 -0.69 4.63 -20.13
CA THR A 140 -1.61 5.45 -19.36
C THR A 140 -1.24 5.38 -17.88
N GLU A 141 -1.61 6.39 -17.11
CA GLU A 141 -1.34 6.44 -15.67
C GLU A 141 -1.86 5.18 -14.92
N PRO A 142 -3.09 4.70 -15.14
CA PRO A 142 -3.57 3.48 -14.50
C PRO A 142 -2.79 2.21 -14.90
N GLU A 143 -2.44 2.05 -16.18
CA GLU A 143 -1.63 0.89 -16.63
C GLU A 143 -0.25 0.90 -15.97
N PHE A 144 0.35 2.07 -15.82
CA PHE A 144 1.66 2.21 -15.17
C PHE A 144 1.58 1.90 -13.67
N TYR A 145 0.54 2.36 -12.98
CA TYR A 145 0.30 2.01 -11.57
C TYR A 145 0.02 0.54 -11.37
N ASP A 146 -0.72 -0.08 -12.29
CA ASP A 146 -0.94 -1.53 -12.28
C ASP A 146 0.39 -2.30 -12.38
N LEU A 147 1.25 -1.93 -13.34
CA LEU A 147 2.56 -2.55 -13.54
C LEU A 147 3.49 -2.36 -12.32
N LEU A 148 3.53 -1.15 -11.76
CA LEU A 148 4.32 -0.86 -10.56
C LEU A 148 3.81 -1.69 -9.37
N SER A 149 2.50 -1.70 -9.16
CA SER A 149 1.85 -2.43 -8.06
C SER A 149 2.18 -3.92 -8.12
N GLN A 150 2.04 -4.55 -9.29
CA GLN A 150 2.43 -5.94 -9.51
C GLN A 150 3.89 -6.19 -9.12
N THR A 151 4.78 -5.31 -9.59
CA THR A 151 6.22 -5.46 -9.42
C THR A 151 6.62 -5.35 -7.96
N PHE A 152 6.03 -4.39 -7.25
CA PHE A 152 6.29 -4.25 -5.84
C PHE A 152 5.69 -5.38 -5.01
N LEU A 153 4.48 -5.87 -5.32
CA LEU A 153 3.92 -7.04 -4.65
C LEU A 153 4.82 -8.27 -4.83
N ARG A 154 5.35 -8.51 -6.04
CA ARG A 154 6.34 -9.57 -6.28
C ARG A 154 7.64 -9.33 -5.52
N ALA A 155 8.15 -8.11 -5.53
CA ALA A 155 9.36 -7.76 -4.81
C ALA A 155 9.18 -8.01 -3.30
N ILE A 156 8.06 -7.59 -2.73
CA ILE A 156 7.68 -7.88 -1.35
C ILE A 156 7.63 -9.38 -1.11
N SER A 157 7.01 -10.17 -1.99
CA SER A 157 6.92 -11.63 -1.86
C SER A 157 8.29 -12.34 -1.92
N ILE A 158 9.21 -11.83 -2.74
CA ILE A 158 10.60 -12.35 -2.80
C ILE A 158 11.38 -11.90 -1.57
N HIS A 159 11.24 -10.64 -1.18
CA HIS A 159 11.95 -10.07 -0.06
C HIS A 159 11.47 -10.66 1.25
N SER A 160 10.17 -10.89 1.46
CA SER A 160 9.62 -11.51 2.66
C SER A 160 10.30 -12.83 3.00
N GLN A 161 10.56 -13.67 2.00
CA GLN A 161 11.26 -14.95 2.16
C GLN A 161 12.72 -14.78 2.58
N ARG A 162 13.37 -13.70 2.13
CA ARG A 162 14.79 -13.41 2.42
C ARG A 162 14.97 -12.46 3.62
N TYR A 163 13.93 -11.74 4.01
CA TYR A 163 13.98 -10.60 4.92
C TYR A 163 14.37 -11.02 6.34
N LEU A 164 14.07 -12.27 6.72
CA LEU A 164 14.57 -12.89 7.95
C LEU A 164 16.11 -12.86 8.06
N GLN A 165 16.85 -12.64 6.95
CA GLN A 165 18.31 -12.73 6.90
C GLN A 165 19.03 -11.40 6.63
N THR A 166 18.37 -10.33 6.16
CA THR A 166 19.08 -9.15 5.60
C THR A 166 18.61 -7.78 6.09
N MET A 167 18.17 -7.65 7.34
CA MET A 167 17.57 -6.43 7.94
C MET A 167 18.37 -5.10 7.83
N GLN A 168 19.57 -5.06 7.24
CA GLN A 168 20.52 -3.95 7.48
C GLN A 168 20.73 -2.94 6.34
N SER A 169 20.12 -3.07 5.16
CA SER A 169 20.48 -2.18 4.03
C SER A 169 19.29 -1.60 3.26
N GLY A 170 18.79 -0.45 3.74
CA GLY A 170 18.04 0.53 2.95
C GLY A 170 16.52 0.50 3.08
N GLU A 171 15.90 1.67 2.86
CA GLU A 171 14.44 1.85 2.84
C GLU A 171 13.87 1.35 1.50
N PRO A 172 13.00 0.32 1.48
CA PRO A 172 12.21 0.04 0.30
C PRO A 172 10.99 0.98 0.20
N PRO A 173 10.56 1.32 -1.03
CA PRO A 173 9.40 2.16 -1.35
C PRO A 173 8.03 1.49 -1.07
N ILE A 174 7.91 0.78 0.04
CA ILE A 174 6.80 -0.14 0.30
C ILE A 174 5.47 0.58 0.62
N PHE A 175 5.50 1.71 1.34
CA PHE A 175 4.29 2.51 1.60
C PHE A 175 3.60 2.99 0.32
N VAL A 176 4.33 3.02 -0.78
CA VAL A 176 3.81 3.46 -2.07
C VAL A 176 3.03 2.36 -2.76
N VAL A 177 3.27 1.09 -2.44
CA VAL A 177 2.61 -0.04 -3.11
C VAL A 177 1.10 0.02 -2.92
N PHE A 178 0.63 0.14 -1.69
CA PHE A 178 -0.80 0.20 -1.38
C PHE A 178 -1.47 1.48 -1.88
N ASN A 179 -0.74 2.60 -1.88
CA ASN A 179 -1.24 3.83 -2.52
C ASN A 179 -1.41 3.66 -4.03
N LEU A 180 -0.43 3.06 -4.70
CA LEU A 180 -0.50 2.79 -6.13
C LEU A 180 -1.64 1.84 -6.47
N ILE A 181 -1.82 0.76 -5.69
CA ILE A 181 -2.91 -0.21 -5.90
C ILE A 181 -4.27 0.49 -5.87
N ARG A 182 -4.52 1.33 -4.87
CA ARG A 182 -5.79 2.07 -4.74
C ARG A 182 -6.08 2.98 -5.94
N ASP A 183 -5.03 3.52 -6.55
CA ASP A 183 -5.15 4.43 -7.69
C ASP A 183 -5.34 3.67 -9.03
N VAL A 184 -5.33 2.33 -9.02
CA VAL A 184 -5.67 1.49 -10.18
C VAL A 184 -7.18 1.38 -10.34
N VAL A 185 -7.72 2.00 -11.40
CA VAL A 185 -9.17 2.01 -11.71
C VAL A 185 -9.66 0.64 -12.22
N SER A 186 -8.84 -0.05 -13.01
CA SER A 186 -9.17 -1.34 -13.62
C SER A 186 -7.96 -2.26 -13.53
N PRO A 187 -7.83 -3.06 -12.47
CA PRO A 187 -6.65 -3.90 -12.26
C PRO A 187 -6.50 -4.95 -13.35
N SER A 188 -5.29 -5.31 -13.72
CA SER A 188 -5.01 -6.45 -14.60
C SER A 188 -5.28 -7.78 -13.88
N ASP A 189 -5.45 -8.87 -14.63
CA ASP A 189 -5.59 -10.20 -14.03
C ASP A 189 -4.31 -10.59 -13.28
N GLU A 190 -3.16 -10.12 -13.74
CA GLU A 190 -1.87 -10.30 -13.08
C GLU A 190 -1.78 -9.57 -11.74
N LEU A 191 -2.34 -8.35 -11.63
CA LEU A 191 -2.42 -7.64 -10.35
C LEU A 191 -3.36 -8.36 -9.37
N ILE A 192 -4.52 -8.82 -9.83
CA ILE A 192 -5.44 -9.62 -9.01
C ILE A 192 -4.78 -10.92 -8.54
N ALA A 193 -4.06 -11.62 -9.42
CA ALA A 193 -3.32 -12.82 -9.06
C ALA A 193 -2.20 -12.52 -8.06
N ALA A 194 -1.47 -11.41 -8.22
CA ALA A 194 -0.41 -11.00 -7.29
C ALA A 194 -0.98 -10.64 -5.90
N LEU A 195 -2.13 -9.97 -5.85
CA LEU A 195 -2.85 -9.69 -4.60
C LEU A 195 -3.29 -10.98 -3.89
N ASN A 196 -3.85 -11.94 -4.62
CA ASN A 196 -4.25 -13.22 -4.04
C ASN A 196 -3.07 -14.06 -3.51
N GLN A 197 -1.84 -13.74 -3.92
CA GLN A 197 -0.61 -14.37 -3.43
C GLN A 197 0.11 -13.53 -2.37
N PHE A 198 -0.46 -12.38 -2.00
CA PHE A 198 0.14 -11.49 -1.02
C PHE A 198 0.06 -12.10 0.38
N ASP A 199 1.21 -12.14 1.06
CA ASP A 199 1.33 -12.59 2.44
C ASP A 199 1.55 -11.37 3.36
N PRO A 200 0.59 -11.01 4.22
CA PRO A 200 0.69 -9.84 5.09
C PRO A 200 1.72 -10.00 6.21
N TYR A 201 2.05 -11.23 6.64
CA TYR A 201 2.80 -11.45 7.88
C TYR A 201 4.27 -10.98 7.80
N PRO A 202 5.05 -11.34 6.76
CA PRO A 202 6.41 -10.84 6.64
C PRO A 202 6.46 -9.35 6.32
N PHE A 203 5.44 -8.82 5.63
CA PHE A 203 5.33 -7.40 5.38
C PHE A 203 5.08 -6.64 6.68
N ALA A 204 4.12 -7.09 7.49
CA ALA A 204 3.80 -6.46 8.75
C ALA A 204 4.99 -6.53 9.71
N THR A 205 5.72 -7.66 9.70
CA THR A 205 7.02 -7.82 10.36
C THR A 205 7.99 -6.73 9.92
N TRP A 206 8.21 -6.57 8.61
CA TRP A 206 9.05 -5.53 8.06
C TRP A 206 8.62 -4.13 8.52
N LEU A 207 7.33 -3.82 8.38
CA LEU A 207 6.76 -2.53 8.71
C LEU A 207 6.95 -2.19 10.19
N LEU A 208 6.75 -3.16 11.07
CA LEU A 208 6.95 -3.01 12.50
C LEU A 208 8.41 -2.71 12.83
N ASN A 209 9.35 -3.50 12.30
CA ASN A 209 10.77 -3.29 12.53
C ASN A 209 11.22 -1.95 11.93
N TRP A 210 10.64 -1.49 10.81
CA TRP A 210 10.95 -0.21 10.19
C TRP A 210 10.40 1.00 10.97
N SER A 211 9.09 0.99 11.27
CA SER A 211 8.35 2.09 11.90
C SER A 211 8.80 2.37 13.33
N ALA A 212 9.27 1.33 14.03
CA ALA A 212 9.88 1.47 15.35
C ALA A 212 11.07 2.45 15.36
N PHE A 213 11.72 2.68 14.20
CA PHE A 213 12.85 3.61 14.07
C PHE A 213 12.47 4.97 13.46
N HIS A 214 11.37 5.09 12.70
CA HIS A 214 11.14 6.29 11.85
C HIS A 214 9.85 7.07 12.14
N GLY A 215 8.91 6.53 12.93
CA GLY A 215 7.77 7.27 13.47
C GLY A 215 6.68 7.73 12.47
N ARG A 216 5.44 7.75 12.98
CA ARG A 216 4.23 8.46 12.49
C ARG A 216 3.57 8.08 11.17
N ASP A 217 4.13 7.23 10.32
CA ASP A 217 3.38 6.81 9.13
C ASP A 217 2.47 5.61 9.44
N ASN A 218 1.16 5.87 9.43
CA ASN A 218 0.09 4.88 9.58
C ASN A 218 0.01 4.00 8.32
N GLY A 219 0.99 3.12 8.12
CA GLY A 219 1.02 2.17 7.00
C GLY A 219 -0.29 1.36 6.88
N VAL A 220 -0.98 1.15 7.99
CA VAL A 220 -2.24 0.40 8.07
C VAL A 220 -3.45 1.14 7.52
N ALA A 221 -3.48 2.48 7.57
CA ALA A 221 -4.56 3.22 6.92
C ALA A 221 -4.64 2.83 5.42
N TYR A 222 -3.49 2.65 4.77
CA TYR A 222 -3.41 2.19 3.40
C TYR A 222 -3.88 0.74 3.22
N TRP A 223 -3.77 -0.12 4.23
CA TRP A 223 -4.29 -1.49 4.17
C TRP A 223 -5.80 -1.49 4.15
N ILE A 224 -6.43 -0.76 5.08
CA ILE A 224 -7.90 -0.65 5.16
C ILE A 224 -8.45 -0.03 3.87
N GLU A 225 -7.80 1.01 3.36
CA GLU A 225 -8.16 1.62 2.08
C GLU A 225 -7.99 0.65 0.90
N THR A 226 -6.95 -0.19 0.90
CA THR A 226 -6.74 -1.20 -0.14
C THR A 226 -7.78 -2.32 -0.06
N ILE A 227 -8.16 -2.76 1.14
CA ILE A 227 -9.26 -3.73 1.35
C ILE A 227 -10.55 -3.15 0.78
N THR A 228 -10.89 -1.91 1.15
CA THR A 228 -12.08 -1.21 0.66
C THR A 228 -12.06 -1.06 -0.86
N TRP A 229 -10.91 -0.71 -1.44
CA TRP A 229 -10.71 -0.66 -2.89
C TRP A 229 -10.94 -2.04 -3.53
N ALA A 230 -10.36 -3.10 -2.96
CA ALA A 230 -10.46 -4.46 -3.49
C ALA A 230 -11.92 -4.96 -3.48
N GLU A 231 -12.67 -4.69 -2.40
CA GLU A 231 -14.10 -4.97 -2.31
C GLU A 231 -14.93 -4.25 -3.39
N SER A 232 -14.51 -3.04 -3.77
CA SER A 232 -15.23 -2.23 -4.77
C SER A 232 -15.16 -2.78 -6.20
N LEU A 233 -14.27 -3.74 -6.47
CA LEU A 233 -14.05 -4.33 -7.80
C LEU A 233 -15.17 -5.27 -8.28
N GLY A 234 -16.17 -5.55 -7.44
CA GLY A 234 -17.34 -6.35 -7.81
C GLY A 234 -16.97 -7.78 -8.24
N SER A 235 -17.22 -8.14 -9.50
CA SER A 235 -16.94 -9.50 -9.99
C SER A 235 -15.45 -9.84 -10.13
N ARG A 236 -14.56 -8.84 -10.00
CA ARG A 236 -13.10 -9.01 -10.08
C ARG A 236 -12.41 -8.88 -8.71
N VAL A 237 -13.16 -9.04 -7.63
CA VAL A 237 -12.63 -9.02 -6.26
C VAL A 237 -11.54 -10.08 -6.10
N PRO A 238 -10.35 -9.72 -5.56
CA PRO A 238 -9.31 -10.68 -5.20
C PRO A 238 -9.70 -11.39 -3.90
N VAL A 239 -10.55 -12.42 -3.99
CA VAL A 239 -11.13 -13.11 -2.81
C VAL A 239 -10.04 -13.65 -1.87
N GLY A 240 -8.99 -14.27 -2.41
CA GLY A 240 -7.90 -14.80 -1.58
C GLY A 240 -7.14 -13.71 -0.83
N PHE A 241 -6.98 -12.53 -1.41
CA PHE A 241 -6.42 -11.36 -0.72
C PHE A 241 -7.34 -10.93 0.43
N LEU A 242 -8.64 -10.76 0.19
CA LEU A 242 -9.58 -10.34 1.22
C LEU A 242 -9.64 -11.33 2.38
N ASP A 243 -9.75 -12.63 2.09
CA ASP A 243 -9.78 -13.68 3.11
C ASP A 243 -8.49 -13.68 3.95
N THR A 244 -7.33 -13.53 3.31
CA THR A 244 -6.03 -13.49 3.99
C THR A 244 -5.90 -12.25 4.87
N MET A 245 -6.36 -11.10 4.39
CA MET A 245 -6.32 -9.85 5.13
C MET A 245 -7.33 -9.84 6.28
N GLU A 246 -8.53 -10.40 6.08
CA GLU A 246 -9.53 -10.55 7.12
C GLU A 246 -9.01 -11.47 8.23
N SER A 247 -8.43 -12.62 7.87
CA SER A 247 -7.81 -13.55 8.82
C SER A 247 -6.67 -12.89 9.59
N PHE A 248 -5.79 -12.16 8.89
CA PHE A 248 -4.71 -11.40 9.53
C PHE A 248 -5.26 -10.35 10.50
N LEU A 249 -6.29 -9.60 10.12
CA LEU A 249 -6.93 -8.59 10.96
C LEU A 249 -7.84 -9.19 12.04
N ASP A 250 -8.11 -10.49 12.01
CA ASP A 250 -8.85 -11.18 13.07
C ASP A 250 -7.91 -11.58 14.22
N ALA A 251 -6.78 -12.21 13.87
CA ALA A 251 -5.74 -12.53 14.83
C ALA A 251 -4.37 -12.75 14.18
N PHE A 252 -3.32 -12.33 14.90
CA PHE A 252 -1.94 -12.65 14.56
C PHE A 252 -1.08 -12.80 15.82
N CYS A 253 0.03 -13.51 15.67
CA CYS A 253 1.01 -13.69 16.73
C CYS A 253 2.19 -12.73 16.52
N VAL A 254 2.70 -12.18 17.61
CA VAL A 254 3.89 -11.32 17.65
C VAL A 254 4.93 -12.05 18.48
N GLY A 255 6.06 -12.38 17.88
CA GLY A 255 7.10 -13.20 18.50
C GLY A 255 8.48 -12.60 18.42
N SER A 256 9.35 -12.97 19.36
CA SER A 256 10.77 -12.67 19.28
C SER A 256 11.65 -13.79 19.89
N PRO A 257 12.82 -14.09 19.28
CA PRO A 257 13.76 -15.11 19.76
C PRO A 257 14.48 -14.77 21.07
N ASN A 258 14.80 -13.51 21.36
CA ASN A 258 15.70 -13.13 22.48
C ASN A 258 15.46 -11.71 23.01
N THR A 259 14.36 -11.07 22.64
CA THR A 259 14.15 -9.67 22.98
C THR A 259 13.55 -9.52 24.39
N SER A 260 13.87 -8.41 25.06
CA SER A 260 13.23 -8.05 26.32
C SER A 260 11.71 -8.05 26.19
N ALA A 261 11.03 -8.57 27.23
CA ALA A 261 9.58 -8.54 27.33
C ALA A 261 9.01 -7.11 27.13
N SER A 262 9.77 -6.08 27.51
CA SER A 262 9.40 -4.68 27.31
C SER A 262 9.25 -4.28 25.84
N TRP A 263 10.15 -4.74 24.97
CA TRP A 263 10.08 -4.42 23.55
C TRP A 263 8.95 -5.15 22.85
N LEU A 264 8.76 -6.42 23.17
CA LEU A 264 7.66 -7.20 22.63
C LEU A 264 6.29 -6.64 23.07
N GLY A 265 6.20 -6.15 24.31
CA GLY A 265 5.02 -5.44 24.78
C GLY A 265 4.77 -4.10 24.08
N ARG A 266 5.83 -3.33 23.80
CA ARG A 266 5.73 -2.10 23.00
C ARG A 266 5.31 -2.39 21.55
N ALA A 267 5.84 -3.45 20.95
CA ALA A 267 5.48 -3.90 19.62
C ALA A 267 4.00 -4.24 19.53
N MET A 268 3.52 -5.04 20.48
CA MET A 268 2.11 -5.38 20.63
C MET A 268 1.25 -4.12 20.78
N ALA A 269 1.61 -3.23 21.70
CA ALA A 269 0.93 -1.96 21.93
C ALA A 269 0.83 -1.10 20.65
N PHE A 270 1.93 -1.02 19.89
CA PHE A 270 1.96 -0.34 18.61
C PHE A 270 1.05 -1.02 17.58
N LEU A 271 1.07 -2.34 17.46
CA LEU A 271 0.26 -3.07 16.49
C LEU A 271 -1.24 -2.99 16.82
N GLU A 272 -1.61 -3.17 18.09
CA GLU A 272 -2.99 -2.99 18.57
C GLU A 272 -3.51 -1.61 18.19
N GLN A 273 -2.68 -0.59 18.39
CA GLN A 273 -3.03 0.77 18.00
C GLN A 273 -3.10 0.94 16.49
N THR A 274 -2.12 0.44 15.76
CA THR A 274 -2.02 0.69 14.32
C THR A 274 -3.15 -0.01 13.57
N PHE A 275 -3.59 -1.19 14.02
CA PHE A 275 -4.63 -1.98 13.36
C PHE A 275 -6.05 -1.70 13.83
N TYR A 276 -6.25 -1.32 15.09
CA TYR A 276 -7.61 -1.25 15.65
C TYR A 276 -7.99 0.10 16.23
N ILE A 277 -7.03 1.03 16.42
CA ILE A 277 -7.31 2.34 17.04
C ILE A 277 -7.30 3.43 15.96
N THR A 278 -8.44 4.09 15.77
CA THR A 278 -8.64 5.05 14.67
C THR A 278 -7.98 6.41 14.88
N ASP A 279 -7.57 6.75 16.12
CA ASP A 279 -6.81 7.98 16.43
C ASP A 279 -5.41 7.68 16.96
N THR A 280 -4.38 8.12 16.23
CA THR A 280 -3.05 7.53 16.35
C THR A 280 -2.01 8.40 17.06
N ASN A 281 -2.23 9.70 17.25
CA ASN A 281 -1.10 10.57 17.60
C ASN A 281 -0.79 10.67 19.10
N ASP A 282 -1.82 10.75 19.96
CA ASP A 282 -1.59 10.93 21.42
C ASP A 282 -1.80 9.62 22.21
N HIS A 283 -2.37 8.59 21.58
CA HIS A 283 -2.74 7.35 22.27
C HIS A 283 -1.57 6.38 22.42
N GLN A 284 -0.60 6.37 21.50
CA GLN A 284 0.53 5.42 21.52
C GLN A 284 1.35 5.52 22.79
N HIS A 285 1.78 6.74 23.10
CA HIS A 285 2.66 7.01 24.22
C HIS A 285 1.97 6.68 25.55
N ASN A 286 0.69 7.06 25.68
CA ASN A 286 -0.13 6.75 26.84
C ASN A 286 -0.36 5.24 27.00
N TRP A 287 -0.60 4.51 25.91
CA TRP A 287 -0.75 3.05 25.94
C TRP A 287 0.54 2.34 26.34
N CYS A 288 1.69 2.78 25.80
CA CYS A 288 3.00 2.25 26.20
C CYS A 288 3.31 2.51 27.68
N GLN A 289 3.03 3.73 28.17
CA GLN A 289 3.22 4.08 29.58
C GLN A 289 2.33 3.25 30.51
N LEU A 290 1.09 2.99 30.10
CA LEU A 290 0.12 2.23 30.88
C LEU A 290 0.58 0.77 31.09
N LEU A 291 1.13 0.17 30.04
CA LEU A 291 1.70 -1.17 30.09
C LEU A 291 3.06 -1.22 30.83
N GLY A 292 3.56 -0.06 31.28
CA GLY A 292 4.77 0.06 32.09
C GLY A 292 6.07 0.09 31.29
N TYR A 293 6.02 0.44 29.99
CA TYR A 293 7.20 0.47 29.14
C TYR A 293 7.83 1.87 29.12
N THR A 294 9.11 1.96 29.49
CA THR A 294 9.89 3.21 29.48
C THR A 294 10.54 3.46 28.13
N GLU A 295 10.78 4.73 27.83
CA GLU A 295 11.51 5.16 26.63
C GLU A 295 13.01 4.93 26.84
N GLY A 296 13.51 3.75 26.43
CA GLY A 296 14.93 3.43 26.42
C GLY A 296 15.20 2.22 25.53
N PHE A 297 16.14 2.37 24.59
CA PHE A 297 16.41 1.38 23.54
C PHE A 297 17.80 0.78 23.73
N GLU A 298 17.89 -0.46 24.23
CA GLU A 298 19.12 -1.25 24.14
C GLU A 298 18.76 -2.71 23.84
N GLY A 299 19.13 -3.22 22.66
CA GLY A 299 18.97 -4.62 22.28
C GLY A 299 18.67 -4.88 20.80
N ASP A 300 18.85 -6.14 20.39
CA ASP A 300 18.39 -6.62 19.09
C ASP A 300 16.86 -6.66 19.07
N ASN A 301 16.30 -5.81 18.21
CA ASN A 301 14.87 -5.50 18.15
C ASN A 301 14.07 -6.40 17.21
N ASN A 302 14.57 -7.59 16.90
CA ASN A 302 13.98 -8.48 15.90
C ASN A 302 12.62 -9.01 16.38
N ILE A 303 11.54 -8.34 15.95
CA ILE A 303 10.16 -8.81 16.15
C ILE A 303 9.69 -9.48 14.87
N TYR A 304 8.88 -10.51 15.01
CA TYR A 304 8.23 -11.21 13.91
C TYR A 304 6.73 -11.25 14.13
N ILE A 305 5.98 -11.03 13.06
CA ILE A 305 4.53 -11.24 13.02
C ILE A 305 4.29 -12.57 12.30
N LEU A 306 3.53 -13.44 12.94
CA LEU A 306 3.28 -14.82 12.55
C LEU A 306 1.77 -15.05 12.46
N GLN A 307 1.37 -16.09 11.72
CA GLN A 307 -0.03 -16.53 11.70
C GLN A 307 -0.46 -16.96 13.10
N ALA A 308 -1.71 -16.73 13.46
CA ALA A 308 -2.21 -17.03 14.80
C ALA A 308 -2.10 -18.53 15.15
N ASP A 309 -2.23 -19.40 14.14
CA ASP A 309 -2.13 -20.86 14.24
C ASP A 309 -0.71 -21.40 14.03
N GLN A 310 0.23 -20.56 13.59
CA GLN A 310 1.62 -20.96 13.38
C GLN A 310 2.32 -21.15 14.73
N MET A 311 2.78 -22.38 14.98
CA MET A 311 3.52 -22.69 16.20
C MET A 311 4.91 -22.02 16.15
N PRO A 312 5.22 -21.08 17.05
CA PRO A 312 6.52 -20.43 17.08
C PRO A 312 7.59 -21.39 17.62
N PRO A 313 8.88 -21.12 17.39
CA PRO A 313 9.95 -21.88 18.04
C PRO A 313 9.79 -21.85 19.57
N PRO A 314 10.05 -22.96 20.29
CA PRO A 314 9.81 -23.03 21.74
C PRO A 314 10.60 -22.01 22.58
N SER A 315 11.69 -21.47 22.05
CA SER A 315 12.51 -20.47 22.72
C SER A 315 11.97 -19.04 22.57
N TRP A 316 10.95 -18.83 21.74
CA TRP A 316 10.42 -17.49 21.47
C TRP A 316 9.43 -17.07 22.54
N SER A 317 9.47 -15.79 22.90
CA SER A 317 8.35 -15.15 23.58
C SER A 317 7.34 -14.74 22.53
N VAL A 318 6.08 -15.18 22.65
CA VAL A 318 5.02 -14.93 21.68
C VAL A 318 3.74 -14.47 22.34
N PHE A 319 3.06 -13.52 21.71
CA PHE A 319 1.77 -13.01 22.13
C PHE A 319 0.79 -12.96 20.97
N THR A 320 -0.47 -13.27 21.24
CA THR A 320 -1.54 -13.12 20.26
C THR A 320 -2.17 -11.75 20.42
N VAL A 321 -2.32 -11.06 19.30
CA VAL A 321 -3.14 -9.87 19.14
C VAL A 321 -4.41 -10.29 18.41
N THR A 322 -5.57 -9.91 18.93
CA THR A 322 -6.87 -10.26 18.36
C THR A 322 -7.68 -8.99 18.09
N ARG A 323 -8.56 -9.06 17.10
CA ARG A 323 -9.51 -7.99 16.76
C ARG A 323 -10.37 -7.62 17.96
N GLU A 324 -10.91 -8.62 18.66
CA GLU A 324 -11.77 -8.41 19.83
C GLU A 324 -11.07 -7.54 20.90
N GLN A 325 -9.80 -7.83 21.19
CA GLN A 325 -9.00 -7.06 22.15
C GLN A 325 -8.71 -5.65 21.65
N GLY A 326 -8.29 -5.51 20.39
CA GLY A 326 -8.00 -4.21 19.79
C GLY A 326 -9.22 -3.29 19.72
N GLU A 327 -10.36 -3.82 19.30
CA GLU A 327 -11.62 -3.08 19.26
C GLU A 327 -12.14 -2.72 20.64
N ALA A 328 -11.96 -3.60 21.65
CA ALA A 328 -12.29 -3.27 23.03
C ALA A 328 -11.48 -2.05 23.49
N ILE A 329 -10.16 -2.03 23.24
CA ILE A 329 -9.30 -0.88 23.54
C ILE A 329 -9.79 0.37 22.78
N ASN A 330 -10.13 0.26 21.48
CA ASN A 330 -10.60 1.40 20.70
C ASN A 330 -11.90 2.01 21.23
N ARG A 331 -12.93 1.18 21.49
CA ARG A 331 -14.21 1.63 22.07
C ARG A 331 -14.02 2.41 23.36
N LEU A 332 -13.10 1.93 24.20
CA LEU A 332 -12.75 2.58 25.45
C LEU A 332 -12.13 3.95 25.24
N LEU A 333 -11.11 4.03 24.38
CA LEU A 333 -10.44 5.30 24.08
C LEU A 333 -11.39 6.31 23.45
N GLU A 334 -12.25 5.88 22.53
CA GLU A 334 -13.29 6.72 21.93
C GLU A 334 -14.28 7.25 22.99
N SER A 335 -14.70 6.41 23.93
CA SER A 335 -15.68 6.76 24.96
C SER A 335 -15.21 7.86 25.94
N LEU A 336 -13.90 8.03 26.07
CA LEU A 336 -13.25 8.96 27.00
C LEU A 336 -12.91 10.30 26.36
N GLY A 337 -12.79 10.34 25.03
CA GLY A 337 -12.37 11.50 24.27
C GLY A 337 -10.89 11.86 24.47
N HIS A 338 -10.32 12.61 23.51
CA HIS A 338 -8.88 12.92 23.48
C HIS A 338 -8.32 13.62 24.71
N CYS A 339 -9.13 14.38 25.44
CA CYS A 339 -8.68 15.19 26.56
C CYS A 339 -8.52 14.42 27.88
N ARG A 340 -8.92 13.14 27.93
CA ARG A 340 -8.94 12.36 29.19
C ARG A 340 -8.04 11.13 29.18
N THR A 341 -7.30 10.87 28.10
CA THR A 341 -6.42 9.70 27.99
C THR A 341 -5.40 9.65 29.14
N GLN A 342 -4.83 10.79 29.53
CA GLN A 342 -3.89 10.84 30.65
C GLN A 342 -4.56 10.59 32.01
N SER A 343 -5.77 11.13 32.21
CA SER A 343 -6.56 10.88 33.42
C SER A 343 -6.99 9.40 33.52
N LEU A 344 -7.30 8.75 32.40
CA LEU A 344 -7.56 7.32 32.32
C LEU A 344 -6.32 6.51 32.68
N CYS A 345 -5.16 6.83 32.10
CA CYS A 345 -3.93 6.16 32.44
C CYS A 345 -3.62 6.27 33.94
N ASN A 346 -3.92 7.42 34.56
CA ASN A 346 -3.82 7.57 36.01
C ASN A 346 -4.84 6.70 36.75
N ASP A 347 -6.08 6.64 36.30
CA ASP A 347 -7.10 5.76 36.89
C ASP A 347 -6.71 4.28 36.84
N LEU A 348 -6.14 3.84 35.73
CA LEU A 348 -5.66 2.47 35.59
C LEU A 348 -4.43 2.21 36.46
N ARG A 349 -3.49 3.16 36.52
CA ARG A 349 -2.25 3.05 37.30
C ARG A 349 -2.50 3.04 38.80
N HIS A 350 -3.50 3.80 39.26
CA HIS A 350 -3.82 3.96 40.69
C HIS A 350 -5.04 3.16 41.14
N ASP A 351 -5.59 2.32 40.26
CA ASP A 351 -6.84 1.59 40.47
C ASP A 351 -8.03 2.49 40.88
N THR A 352 -8.05 3.74 40.39
CA THR A 352 -9.15 4.69 40.63
C THR A 352 -10.18 4.66 39.50
N TYR A 353 -11.24 5.45 39.64
CA TYR A 353 -12.31 5.63 38.65
C TYR A 353 -12.67 7.13 38.50
N THR A 354 -11.78 8.02 38.91
CA THR A 354 -12.02 9.46 39.01
C THR A 354 -12.41 10.09 37.68
N SER A 355 -11.75 9.70 36.59
CA SER A 355 -11.98 10.22 35.24
C SER A 355 -13.30 9.74 34.62
N VAL A 356 -13.82 8.60 35.09
CA VAL A 356 -15.07 7.97 34.64
C VAL A 356 -16.21 8.06 35.64
N SER A 357 -15.99 8.62 36.82
CA SER A 357 -16.97 8.68 37.92
C SER A 357 -18.30 9.36 37.55
N GLN A 358 -18.27 10.24 36.55
CA GLN A 358 -19.45 10.95 36.02
C GLN A 358 -20.03 10.30 34.75
N LEU A 359 -19.47 9.17 34.32
CA LEU A 359 -19.86 8.45 33.13
C LEU A 359 -20.86 7.33 33.45
N ASP A 360 -21.54 6.82 32.43
CA ASP A 360 -22.54 5.76 32.60
C ASP A 360 -21.92 4.43 33.11
N GLU A 361 -22.80 3.52 33.55
CA GLU A 361 -22.40 2.19 34.04
C GLU A 361 -21.70 1.34 32.96
N ALA A 362 -22.05 1.53 31.68
CA ALA A 362 -21.39 0.83 30.58
C ALA A 362 -19.89 1.17 30.55
N LYS A 363 -19.54 2.46 30.70
CA LYS A 363 -18.16 2.95 30.75
C LYS A 363 -17.37 2.45 31.96
N HIS A 364 -18.05 2.16 33.08
CA HIS A 364 -17.41 1.52 34.24
C HIS A 364 -17.04 0.05 33.97
N ASN A 365 -17.94 -0.71 33.33
CA ASN A 365 -17.68 -2.10 32.93
C ASN A 365 -16.53 -2.18 31.92
N ASP A 366 -16.55 -1.24 30.98
CA ASP A 366 -15.51 -0.99 30.01
C ASP A 366 -14.15 -0.71 30.69
N LEU A 367 -14.08 0.23 31.65
CA LEU A 367 -12.85 0.47 32.41
C LEU A 367 -12.37 -0.79 33.16
N TYR A 368 -13.29 -1.56 33.74
CA TYR A 368 -12.96 -2.80 34.43
C TYR A 368 -12.39 -3.87 33.48
N ALA A 369 -12.99 -4.02 32.28
CA ALA A 369 -12.45 -4.89 31.25
C ALA A 369 -11.05 -4.45 30.82
N LEU A 370 -10.81 -3.14 30.70
CA LEU A 370 -9.49 -2.59 30.41
C LEU A 370 -8.48 -2.89 31.50
N LYS A 371 -8.85 -2.69 32.78
CA LYS A 371 -8.01 -3.03 33.93
C LYS A 371 -7.61 -4.50 33.90
N LYS A 372 -8.58 -5.40 33.65
CA LYS A 372 -8.33 -6.83 33.51
C LYS A 372 -7.38 -7.15 32.35
N LEU A 373 -7.55 -6.49 31.20
CA LEU A 373 -6.68 -6.65 30.04
C LEU A 373 -5.25 -6.16 30.34
N VAL A 374 -5.11 -4.95 30.90
CA VAL A 374 -3.80 -4.37 31.26
C VAL A 374 -3.09 -5.27 32.27
N ALA A 375 -3.77 -5.72 33.33
CA ALA A 375 -3.20 -6.62 34.32
C ALA A 375 -2.79 -7.97 33.69
N HIS A 376 -3.62 -8.51 32.78
CA HIS A 376 -3.29 -9.72 32.03
C HIS A 376 -2.02 -9.56 31.20
N ARG A 377 -1.89 -8.45 30.45
CA ARG A 377 -0.69 -8.12 29.68
C ARG A 377 0.52 -7.91 30.59
N GLN A 378 0.41 -7.15 31.67
CA GLN A 378 1.52 -6.94 32.61
C GLN A 378 2.05 -8.25 33.19
N GLY A 379 1.15 -9.15 33.59
CA GLY A 379 1.52 -10.48 34.06
C GLY A 379 2.23 -11.32 33.00
N GLN A 380 1.81 -11.19 31.74
CA GLN A 380 2.44 -11.81 30.57
C GLN A 380 3.89 -11.33 30.32
N PHE A 381 4.20 -10.08 30.65
CA PHE A 381 5.53 -9.49 30.43
C PHE A 381 6.44 -9.48 31.66
N GLY A 382 5.97 -9.99 32.80
CA GLY A 382 6.69 -9.87 34.07
C GLY A 382 6.85 -8.42 34.55
N SER A 383 6.03 -7.50 34.02
CA SER A 383 5.95 -6.12 34.50
C SER A 383 5.27 -6.09 35.87
N PRO A 384 5.53 -5.05 36.71
CA PRO A 384 4.79 -4.88 37.96
C PRO A 384 3.29 -4.85 37.69
N VAL A 385 2.57 -5.83 38.24
CA VAL A 385 1.11 -5.92 38.09
C VAL A 385 0.48 -4.87 38.99
N TYR A 386 -0.28 -3.93 38.42
CA TYR A 386 -1.11 -3.04 39.23
C TYR A 386 -2.25 -3.85 39.89
N PRO A 387 -2.55 -3.64 41.18
CA PRO A 387 -3.68 -4.31 41.81
C PRO A 387 -4.98 -3.93 41.08
N CYS A 388 -5.75 -4.91 40.64
CA CYS A 388 -7.11 -4.72 40.12
C CYS A 388 -8.12 -5.14 41.18
N THR A 389 -8.77 -4.19 41.84
CA THR A 389 -9.94 -4.50 42.67
C THR A 389 -11.21 -4.55 41.79
N PRO A 390 -12.06 -5.58 41.93
CA PRO A 390 -13.37 -5.58 41.28
C PRO A 390 -14.17 -4.34 41.70
N PRO A 391 -15.09 -3.83 40.87
CA PRO A 391 -16.06 -2.82 41.28
C PRO A 391 -17.02 -3.43 42.33
N GLY A 392 -16.54 -3.53 43.56
CA GLY A 392 -17.30 -3.88 44.73
C GLY A 392 -17.61 -2.60 45.47
N ILE A 393 -18.90 -2.23 45.47
CA ILE A 393 -19.59 -1.24 46.31
C ILE A 393 -18.58 -0.32 46.98
N ALA A 394 -18.30 0.84 46.37
CA ALA A 394 -17.56 1.89 47.05
C ALA A 394 -18.09 1.93 48.48
N ARG A 395 -17.25 1.58 49.46
CA ARG A 395 -17.55 1.94 50.84
C ARG A 395 -17.66 3.45 50.76
N ILE A 396 -18.90 3.93 50.71
CA ILE A 396 -19.21 5.33 50.96
C ILE A 396 -18.60 5.54 52.33
N HIS A 397 -17.39 6.07 52.37
CA HIS A 397 -16.83 6.55 53.60
C HIS A 397 -17.83 7.60 54.06
N PRO A 398 -18.45 7.43 55.25
CA PRO A 398 -19.35 8.45 55.77
C PRO A 398 -18.58 9.75 55.74
N ILE A 399 -19.17 10.75 55.07
CA ILE A 399 -18.67 12.11 55.05
C ILE A 399 -18.49 12.48 56.53
N SER A 400 -17.24 12.66 56.93
CA SER A 400 -16.91 13.19 58.25
C SER A 400 -17.45 14.61 58.28
N GLU A 401 -18.57 14.80 58.96
CA GLU A 401 -19.04 16.10 59.45
C GLU A 401 -18.05 16.60 60.50
N ASP A 402 -16.88 17.06 60.07
CA ASP A 402 -16.09 17.97 60.89
C ASP A 402 -15.48 19.01 59.96
N GLY A 403 -16.17 20.15 59.91
CA GLY A 403 -15.70 21.34 59.25
C GLY A 403 -14.54 21.93 60.04
N THR A 404 -13.34 21.77 59.49
CA THR A 404 -12.19 22.58 59.90
C THR A 404 -11.50 23.10 58.65
N SER A 405 -11.82 24.35 58.34
CA SER A 405 -11.14 25.18 57.35
C SER A 405 -9.67 25.36 57.73
N VAL A 406 -8.75 24.94 56.86
CA VAL A 406 -7.36 25.39 56.89
C VAL A 406 -7.17 26.33 55.71
N GLU A 407 -6.81 27.58 56.02
CA GLU A 407 -6.48 28.62 55.06
C GLU A 407 -5.28 28.22 54.19
N GLU A 408 -5.47 28.25 52.88
CA GLU A 408 -4.42 28.18 51.87
C GLU A 408 -3.65 29.50 51.79
N VAL A 409 -2.33 29.43 51.95
CA VAL A 409 -1.38 30.42 51.42
C VAL A 409 -0.73 29.81 50.18
N SER A 410 -1.23 30.16 49.00
CA SER A 410 -0.47 30.11 47.74
C SER A 410 -1.23 30.83 46.63
N SER A 411 -0.78 32.01 46.20
CA SER A 411 -1.28 32.63 44.96
C SER A 411 -0.40 33.82 44.56
N ALA A 412 0.53 33.60 43.63
CA ALA A 412 0.98 34.65 42.72
C ALA A 412 1.51 34.17 41.36
N ASN A 413 1.85 32.89 41.16
CA ASN A 413 2.46 32.43 39.89
C ASN A 413 1.56 31.62 38.94
N ASP A 414 0.38 31.13 39.35
CA ASP A 414 -0.45 30.26 38.50
C ASP A 414 -1.44 30.99 37.58
N LYS A 415 -1.65 32.30 37.79
CA LYS A 415 -2.60 33.07 36.97
C LYS A 415 -2.06 33.37 35.56
N THR A 416 -0.76 33.60 35.44
CA THR A 416 -0.11 33.97 34.17
C THR A 416 0.09 32.77 33.24
N ILE A 417 0.25 31.57 33.78
CA ILE A 417 0.43 30.34 33.00
C ILE A 417 -0.91 29.85 32.44
N ASN A 418 -2.00 29.94 33.21
CA ASN A 418 -3.33 29.54 32.77
C ASN A 418 -3.90 30.49 31.69
N GLU A 419 -3.60 31.79 31.73
CA GLU A 419 -4.04 32.73 30.69
C GLU A 419 -3.29 32.55 29.35
N MET A 420 -2.01 32.17 29.38
CA MET A 420 -1.25 31.87 28.16
C MET A 420 -1.67 30.53 27.54
N SER A 421 -1.97 29.52 28.37
CA SER A 421 -2.47 28.21 27.91
C SER A 421 -3.87 28.31 27.28
N GLY A 422 -4.75 29.14 27.87
CA GLY A 422 -6.09 29.40 27.31
C GLY A 422 -6.03 30.06 25.93
N ARG A 423 -5.18 31.08 25.74
CA ARG A 423 -5.04 31.79 24.45
C ARG A 423 -4.46 30.92 23.34
N GLN A 424 -3.50 30.04 23.65
CA GLN A 424 -2.96 29.08 22.67
C GLN A 424 -3.99 28.02 22.26
N THR A 425 -4.81 27.56 23.22
CA THR A 425 -5.87 26.58 22.96
C THR A 425 -6.98 27.18 22.08
N GLU A 426 -7.36 28.43 22.35
CA GLU A 426 -8.36 29.14 21.54
C GLU A 426 -7.87 29.43 20.12
N GLN A 427 -6.60 29.81 19.95
CA GLN A 427 -5.99 30.02 18.63
C GLN A 427 -5.88 28.71 17.82
N ARG A 428 -5.61 27.58 18.49
CA ARG A 428 -5.58 26.24 17.88
C ARG A 428 -6.98 25.77 17.46
N ASN A 429 -7.99 26.05 18.26
CA ASN A 429 -9.38 25.74 17.94
C ASN A 429 -9.91 26.59 16.78
N ARG A 430 -9.53 27.88 16.71
CA ARG A 430 -9.91 28.77 15.59
C ARG A 430 -9.36 28.27 14.25
N ARG A 431 -8.09 27.85 14.21
CA ARG A 431 -7.46 27.23 13.02
C ARG A 431 -8.10 25.89 12.63
N ARG A 432 -8.59 25.10 13.60
CA ARG A 432 -9.31 23.85 13.33
C ARG A 432 -10.68 24.10 12.69
N VAL A 433 -11.42 25.11 13.15
CA VAL A 433 -12.72 25.48 12.55
C VAL A 433 -12.53 26.04 11.14
N GLU A 434 -11.52 26.86 10.91
CA GLU A 434 -11.19 27.38 9.57
C GLU A 434 -10.80 26.25 8.61
N ASN A 435 -10.00 25.27 9.05
CA ASN A 435 -9.64 24.12 8.22
C ASN A 435 -10.82 23.15 7.98
N ALA A 436 -11.71 22.97 8.96
CA ALA A 436 -12.91 22.15 8.80
C ALA A 436 -13.92 22.80 7.82
N ALA A 437 -14.00 24.13 7.79
CA ALA A 437 -14.82 24.86 6.82
C ALA A 437 -14.31 24.67 5.38
N VAL A 438 -12.99 24.69 5.17
CA VAL A 438 -12.37 24.43 3.85
C VAL A 438 -12.65 23.01 3.36
N VAL A 439 -12.56 22.00 4.24
CA VAL A 439 -12.82 20.59 3.89
C VAL A 439 -14.32 20.32 3.63
N THR A 440 -15.23 21.08 4.24
CA THR A 440 -16.68 20.91 4.05
C THR A 440 -17.16 21.48 2.71
N VAL A 441 -16.50 22.53 2.20
CA VAL A 441 -16.80 23.11 0.87
C VAL A 441 -16.40 22.15 -0.26
N ASP A 442 -15.27 21.44 -0.13
CA ASP A 442 -14.84 20.43 -1.12
C ASP A 442 -15.76 19.19 -1.13
N LYS A 443 -16.32 18.80 0.02
CA LYS A 443 -17.28 17.68 0.11
C LYS A 443 -18.67 18.02 -0.48
N LEU A 444 -19.05 19.30 -0.52
CA LEU A 444 -20.31 19.72 -1.14
C LEU A 444 -20.21 19.76 -2.68
N PHE A 445 -19.03 19.97 -3.25
CA PHE A 445 -18.83 19.95 -4.70
C PHE A 445 -18.81 18.54 -5.32
N LEU A 446 -18.56 17.49 -4.52
CA LEU A 446 -18.49 16.10 -4.99
C LEU A 446 -19.79 15.31 -4.84
N ARG A 447 -20.85 15.88 -4.25
CA ARG A 447 -22.10 15.15 -3.96
C ARG A 447 -23.21 15.28 -5.01
N ASP A 448 -23.01 16.10 -6.05
CA ASP A 448 -24.05 16.42 -7.04
C ASP A 448 -23.97 15.64 -8.36
N LYS A 449 -23.28 14.49 -8.40
CA LYS A 449 -23.34 13.57 -9.54
C LYS A 449 -23.79 12.17 -9.15
N ALA A 450 -25.08 11.96 -9.40
CA ALA A 450 -25.74 10.73 -9.87
C ALA A 450 -25.94 9.54 -8.91
N LYS A 451 -27.21 9.30 -8.56
CA LYS A 451 -27.82 7.96 -8.53
C LYS A 451 -29.13 8.00 -9.33
N PRO A 452 -29.37 7.12 -10.32
CA PRO A 452 -30.72 6.88 -10.82
C PRO A 452 -31.44 5.86 -9.91
N LEU A 453 -32.72 6.13 -9.66
CA LEU A 453 -33.65 5.26 -8.93
C LEU A 453 -33.93 3.94 -9.70
N PRO A 454 -34.15 2.81 -9.01
CA PRO A 454 -34.51 1.56 -9.66
C PRO A 454 -36.00 1.54 -10.03
N HIS A 455 -36.28 1.22 -11.30
CA HIS A 455 -37.62 0.97 -11.81
C HIS A 455 -38.24 -0.30 -11.21
N GLN A 456 -39.52 -0.17 -10.85
CA GLN A 456 -40.46 -1.23 -10.50
C GLN A 456 -40.49 -2.35 -11.55
N LYS A 457 -40.29 -3.60 -11.12
CA LYS A 457 -40.73 -4.77 -11.90
C LYS A 457 -42.21 -5.02 -11.64
N GLN A 458 -43.04 -4.75 -12.64
CA GLN A 458 -44.41 -5.24 -12.71
C GLN A 458 -44.42 -6.75 -12.96
N LYS A 459 -45.32 -7.41 -12.23
CA LYS A 459 -45.64 -8.84 -12.27
C LYS A 459 -46.64 -9.04 -13.41
N ILE A 460 -46.25 -9.76 -14.47
CA ILE A 460 -47.19 -10.25 -15.50
C ILE A 460 -47.32 -11.75 -15.32
N SER A 461 -48.55 -12.17 -15.06
CA SER A 461 -49.02 -13.54 -15.00
C SER A 461 -49.99 -13.78 -16.16
N LEU A 462 -49.70 -14.76 -17.03
CA LEU A 462 -50.59 -15.40 -18.01
C LEU A 462 -49.88 -16.71 -18.43
N LEU A 463 -50.27 -17.89 -17.96
CA LEU A 463 -51.35 -18.77 -18.44
C LEU A 463 -51.33 -19.03 -19.96
N GLN A 464 -50.87 -20.24 -20.34
CA GLN A 464 -51.41 -21.17 -21.36
C GLN A 464 -50.59 -22.48 -21.25
N HIS A 465 -51.19 -23.60 -20.83
CA HIS A 465 -51.70 -24.71 -21.67
C HIS A 465 -50.68 -25.12 -22.76
N GLY A 466 -50.14 -26.34 -22.83
CA GLY A 466 -50.65 -27.66 -22.44
C GLY A 466 -50.96 -28.44 -23.71
N GLU A 467 -50.08 -29.38 -24.09
CA GLU A 467 -50.22 -30.51 -25.06
C GLU A 467 -48.82 -31.15 -25.16
N ASP A 468 -48.53 -32.32 -24.56
CA ASP A 468 -48.87 -33.70 -24.93
C ASP A 468 -48.53 -34.10 -26.39
N ASP A 469 -47.43 -34.85 -26.55
CA ASP A 469 -47.31 -36.15 -27.26
C ASP A 469 -45.82 -36.47 -27.49
N ARG A 470 -45.24 -37.49 -26.83
CA ARG A 470 -45.21 -38.93 -27.16
C ARG A 470 -44.19 -39.34 -28.23
N VAL A 471 -43.36 -40.30 -27.81
CA VAL A 471 -42.90 -41.52 -28.52
C VAL A 471 -41.58 -41.48 -29.30
N ASN A 472 -40.63 -42.28 -28.76
CA ASN A 472 -39.68 -43.22 -29.41
C ASN A 472 -38.70 -42.70 -30.48
N ASP A 473 -37.58 -43.33 -30.82
CA ASP A 473 -36.86 -44.53 -30.39
C ASP A 473 -35.41 -44.38 -30.91
N GLU A 474 -34.50 -45.09 -30.27
CA GLU A 474 -33.36 -45.83 -30.81
C GLU A 474 -32.45 -45.30 -31.96
N ASP A 475 -31.16 -45.44 -31.65
CA ASP A 475 -30.12 -46.11 -32.44
C ASP A 475 -29.27 -45.41 -33.51
N ARG A 476 -27.96 -45.60 -33.28
CA ARG A 476 -26.91 -46.07 -34.21
C ARG A 476 -25.95 -45.08 -34.90
N ASN A 477 -24.69 -45.33 -34.52
CA ASN A 477 -23.53 -45.63 -35.38
C ASN A 477 -22.68 -44.48 -35.95
N ASN A 478 -21.47 -44.37 -35.38
CA ASN A 478 -20.16 -44.58 -36.02
C ASN A 478 -20.11 -44.48 -37.54
N ILE A 479 -19.20 -43.65 -38.07
CA ILE A 479 -18.23 -43.97 -39.15
C ILE A 479 -17.11 -42.89 -39.17
N VAL A 480 -15.87 -43.35 -38.92
CA VAL A 480 -14.59 -42.89 -39.50
C VAL A 480 -14.32 -43.92 -40.63
N PRO A 481 -13.66 -43.67 -41.80
CA PRO A 481 -12.39 -42.96 -41.97
C PRO A 481 -12.15 -42.25 -43.33
N SER A 482 -10.96 -41.65 -43.47
CA SER A 482 -9.99 -41.92 -44.55
C SER A 482 -9.38 -40.70 -45.24
N THR A 483 -8.10 -40.54 -44.93
CA THR A 483 -6.99 -40.13 -45.81
C THR A 483 -7.19 -40.31 -47.33
N ARG A 484 -6.74 -39.31 -48.10
CA ARG A 484 -5.95 -39.51 -49.33
C ARG A 484 -5.29 -38.21 -49.79
N GLY A 485 -3.97 -38.29 -49.98
CA GLY A 485 -3.15 -37.23 -50.54
C GLY A 485 -3.27 -37.12 -52.06
N ARG A 486 -2.65 -36.07 -52.60
CA ARG A 486 -2.27 -36.02 -54.02
C ARG A 486 -1.01 -35.17 -54.20
N SER A 487 0.05 -35.88 -54.56
CA SER A 487 1.25 -35.39 -55.25
C SER A 487 0.97 -35.35 -56.77
N SER A 488 1.70 -34.49 -57.48
CA SER A 488 1.99 -34.44 -58.93
C SER A 488 1.56 -33.13 -59.59
N ARG A 489 2.27 -32.47 -60.51
CA ARG A 489 3.66 -32.45 -61.03
C ARG A 489 3.62 -31.43 -62.19
N ARG A 490 4.72 -30.68 -62.40
CA ARG A 490 5.25 -30.06 -63.64
C ARG A 490 4.32 -29.69 -64.82
N GLY A 491 4.63 -28.52 -65.39
CA GLY A 491 4.97 -28.40 -66.82
C GLY A 491 4.21 -27.31 -67.58
N GLY A 492 4.92 -26.23 -67.92
CA GLY A 492 4.47 -25.11 -68.74
C GLY A 492 5.51 -24.00 -68.67
#